data_AF-A0A3P5WUN4-F1
#
_entry.id   AF-A0A3P5WUN4-F1
#
_cell.length_a   1.000
_cell.length_b   1.000
_cell.length_c   1.000
_cell.angle_alpha   90.00
_cell.angle_beta   90.00
_cell.angle_gamma   90.00
#
_symmetry.space_group_name_H-M   'P 1'
#
loop_
_entity.id
_entity.type
_entity.pdbx_description
1 polymer ?
#
loop_
_entity_poly.entity_id
_entity_poly.type
_entity_poly.pdbx_seq_one_letter_code
_entity_poly.pdbx_strand_id
1 'polypeptide(L)'
;MGTGGLVPDGPIVVLNTLHRQSLFSVTTRQICAQCEDGAMTSVSADASQPALPAIVLTIAGSEATGGAGAQADLKTFQELGVFGIANLTCIVSFDPKDSWNHRFVPVDQHVIADQLEATTAAYGPASGAPSVLDTVKIGMLGSPATIATVAGALKAAAFGNVVLDPVLICKGQEPGHALDTDQALKAEILPLATFVTPNHFEAESLSGLSITDVESLKAAAIRIHELSGAAVLAKGGVRLAGPDAVDVFYDGETLEVLSAPKVGEVAVSGAGCSLAAAVTAELAKGATPLAAARTAKEFVTAGIRNRVASGAPFDALWQGGPR
;
A
#
# COMPACT_ATOMS: atom_id res chain seq x y z
N MET A 1 -24.81 -45.91 -38.03
CA MET A 1 -25.27 -45.33 -39.30
C MET A 1 -24.60 -43.99 -39.42
N GLY A 2 -23.65 -43.87 -40.35
CA GLY A 2 -22.94 -42.62 -40.62
C GLY A 2 -23.54 -41.86 -41.78
N THR A 3 -23.21 -40.57 -41.85
CA THR A 3 -22.89 -39.71 -43.01
C THR A 3 -22.41 -38.39 -42.38
N GLY A 4 -21.26 -37.78 -42.66
CA GLY A 4 -20.53 -37.66 -43.92
C GLY A 4 -20.87 -36.30 -44.55
N GLY A 5 -19.93 -35.35 -44.57
CA GLY A 5 -20.13 -34.07 -45.27
C GLY A 5 -19.01 -33.05 -45.04
N LEU A 6 -18.04 -33.05 -45.95
CA LEU A 6 -16.89 -32.14 -46.09
C LEU A 6 -17.27 -30.72 -46.57
N VAL A 7 -16.38 -29.78 -46.27
CA VAL A 7 -16.29 -28.37 -46.71
C VAL A 7 -15.97 -28.27 -48.24
N PRO A 8 -16.24 -27.12 -48.90
CA PRO A 8 -15.11 -26.41 -49.54
C PRO A 8 -15.17 -24.86 -49.53
N ASP A 9 -14.02 -24.27 -49.88
CA ASP A 9 -13.52 -22.90 -49.80
C ASP A 9 -14.11 -21.81 -50.74
N GLY A 10 -14.17 -20.57 -50.20
CA GLY A 10 -13.76 -19.26 -50.80
C GLY A 10 -14.54 -18.66 -51.99
N PRO A 11 -14.13 -17.46 -52.50
CA PRO A 11 -13.70 -16.19 -51.87
C PRO A 11 -14.65 -15.02 -52.27
N ILE A 12 -14.37 -13.74 -51.90
CA ILE A 12 -14.49 -12.50 -52.74
C ILE A 12 -14.57 -11.17 -51.93
N VAL A 13 -13.53 -10.34 -52.18
CA VAL A 13 -13.51 -8.89 -52.45
C VAL A 13 -13.66 -7.84 -51.32
N VAL A 14 -12.48 -7.35 -50.93
CA VAL A 14 -11.99 -5.95 -50.88
C VAL A 14 -13.02 -4.83 -51.14
N LEU A 15 -13.21 -3.95 -50.16
CA LEU A 15 -13.54 -2.54 -50.41
C LEU A 15 -12.64 -1.65 -49.55
N ASN A 16 -11.74 -0.98 -50.26
CA ASN A 16 -10.83 0.06 -49.79
C ASN A 16 -11.63 1.37 -49.70
N THR A 17 -11.56 2.11 -48.59
CA THR A 17 -11.91 3.54 -48.63
C THR A 17 -11.06 4.34 -47.66
N LEU A 18 -10.36 5.29 -48.26
CA LEU A 18 -9.40 6.24 -47.73
C LEU A 18 -10.07 7.42 -47.01
N HIS A 19 -9.27 8.02 -46.11
CA HIS A 19 -9.26 9.45 -45.74
C HIS A 19 -10.38 10.00 -44.84
N ARG A 20 -10.01 10.38 -43.59
CA ARG A 20 -9.55 11.74 -43.28
C ARG A 20 -9.07 11.84 -41.82
N GLN A 21 -7.84 12.30 -41.65
CA GLN A 21 -7.29 12.81 -40.40
C GLN A 21 -8.03 14.10 -40.03
N SER A 22 -8.56 14.20 -38.81
CA SER A 22 -8.96 15.49 -38.22
C SER A 22 -7.81 16.01 -37.36
N LEU A 23 -7.04 16.92 -37.94
CA LEU A 23 -6.19 17.86 -37.23
C LEU A 23 -7.09 18.75 -36.35
N PHE A 24 -7.03 18.57 -35.03
CA PHE A 24 -7.46 19.62 -34.10
C PHE A 24 -6.38 20.69 -34.06
N SER A 25 -6.50 21.65 -34.97
CA SER A 25 -5.82 22.95 -34.91
C SER A 25 -6.48 23.77 -33.81
N VAL A 26 -5.77 24.00 -32.71
CA VAL A 26 -6.14 25.03 -31.73
C VAL A 26 -5.68 26.36 -32.30
N THR A 27 -6.56 27.01 -33.06
CA THR A 27 -6.35 28.39 -33.50
C THR A 27 -6.60 29.36 -32.35
N THR A 28 -5.55 30.09 -32.00
CA THR A 28 -5.50 31.26 -31.14
C THR A 28 -6.66 32.22 -31.44
N ARG A 29 -7.64 32.33 -30.53
CA ARG A 29 -8.64 33.41 -30.58
C ARG A 29 -8.02 34.70 -30.05
N GLN A 30 -7.52 35.49 -30.99
CA GLN A 30 -7.90 36.90 -31.21
C GLN A 30 -8.46 37.64 -29.99
N ILE A 31 -7.59 38.40 -29.32
CA ILE A 31 -7.95 39.44 -28.35
C ILE A 31 -8.61 40.58 -29.13
N CYS A 32 -9.86 40.89 -28.78
CA CYS A 32 -10.60 42.04 -29.29
C CYS A 32 -10.07 43.30 -28.59
N ALA A 33 -9.57 44.25 -29.38
CA ALA A 33 -9.23 45.58 -28.91
C ALA A 33 -10.50 46.43 -28.82
N GLN A 34 -10.82 46.94 -27.63
CA GLN A 34 -11.41 48.26 -27.34
C GLN A 34 -11.97 48.29 -25.91
N CYS A 35 -11.23 48.96 -25.01
CA CYS A 35 -11.72 49.79 -23.90
C CYS A 35 -10.50 50.47 -23.28
N GLU A 36 -10.37 51.77 -23.52
CA GLU A 36 -9.34 52.64 -22.94
C GLU A 36 -9.70 53.04 -21.49
N ASP A 37 -8.63 53.30 -20.73
CA ASP A 37 -8.54 54.03 -19.46
C ASP A 37 -9.20 53.46 -18.19
N GLY A 38 -8.36 52.82 -17.37
CA GLY A 38 -8.64 52.55 -15.96
C GLY A 38 -7.60 51.68 -15.28
N ALA A 39 -6.60 52.32 -14.65
CA ALA A 39 -5.71 51.79 -13.62
C ALA A 39 -5.05 50.40 -13.87
N MET A 40 -3.76 50.41 -14.22
CA MET A 40 -2.87 49.27 -14.02
C MET A 40 -2.74 48.95 -12.53
N THR A 41 -3.65 48.15 -12.00
CA THR A 41 -3.34 47.29 -10.86
C THR A 41 -2.78 46.01 -11.44
N SER A 42 -1.46 45.86 -11.38
CA SER A 42 -0.80 44.58 -11.57
C SER A 42 -1.39 43.59 -10.58
N VAL A 43 -2.32 42.74 -11.04
CA VAL A 43 -2.72 41.56 -10.28
C VAL A 43 -1.47 40.69 -10.23
N SER A 44 -0.80 40.73 -9.09
CA SER A 44 0.29 39.82 -8.77
C SER A 44 -0.21 38.40 -9.01
N ALA A 45 0.34 37.74 -10.03
CA ALA A 45 0.23 36.32 -10.21
C ALA A 45 1.06 35.63 -9.12
N ASP A 46 0.55 35.66 -7.90
CA ASP A 46 1.08 34.86 -6.79
C ASP A 46 -0.10 34.21 -6.06
N ALA A 47 -0.84 33.41 -6.82
CA ALA A 47 -1.49 32.24 -6.26
C ALA A 47 -0.57 31.09 -6.64
N SER A 48 0.40 30.76 -5.78
CA SER A 48 1.18 29.53 -5.90
C SER A 48 0.18 28.41 -6.16
N GLN A 49 0.20 27.82 -7.36
CA GLN A 49 -0.65 26.67 -7.62
C GLN A 49 -0.35 25.64 -6.51
N PRO A 50 -1.38 25.04 -5.89
CA PRO A 50 -1.15 24.06 -4.85
C PRO A 50 -0.23 22.98 -5.43
N ALA A 51 0.86 22.68 -4.71
CA ALA A 51 1.79 21.64 -5.12
C ALA A 51 0.99 20.35 -5.38
N LEU A 52 1.26 19.70 -6.50
CA LEU A 52 0.59 18.45 -6.84
C LEU A 52 0.85 17.43 -5.72
N PRO A 53 -0.16 16.65 -5.32
CA PRO A 53 0.02 15.67 -4.26
C PRO A 53 1.04 14.60 -4.69
N ALA A 54 1.78 14.06 -3.72
CA ALA A 54 2.53 12.84 -3.92
C ALA A 54 1.57 11.70 -4.30
N ILE A 55 2.05 10.72 -5.07
CA ILE A 55 1.26 9.57 -5.52
C ILE A 55 1.85 8.31 -4.89
N VAL A 56 0.99 7.46 -4.34
CA VAL A 56 1.37 6.17 -3.75
C VAL A 56 0.46 5.06 -4.24
N LEU A 57 1.02 3.86 -4.32
CA LEU A 57 0.30 2.63 -4.61
C LEU A 57 0.25 1.76 -3.36
N THR A 58 -0.90 1.17 -3.06
CA THR A 58 -0.98 -0.02 -2.21
C THR A 58 -1.31 -1.25 -3.05
N ILE A 59 -0.62 -2.35 -2.78
CA ILE A 59 -0.94 -3.69 -3.31
C ILE A 59 -1.38 -4.53 -2.11
N ALA A 60 -2.69 -4.69 -1.93
CA ALA A 60 -3.26 -5.27 -0.72
C ALA A 60 -4.66 -5.88 -0.96
N GLY A 61 -5.13 -6.66 0.01
CA GLY A 61 -6.51 -7.15 0.04
C GLY A 61 -7.53 -6.06 0.39
N SER A 62 -8.73 -6.18 -0.16
CA SER A 62 -9.91 -5.43 0.28
C SER A 62 -10.50 -6.08 1.53
N GLU A 63 -10.76 -5.32 2.59
CA GLU A 63 -11.37 -5.80 3.83
C GLU A 63 -12.76 -5.17 4.03
N ALA A 64 -13.80 -6.01 4.12
CA ALA A 64 -15.20 -5.59 3.96
C ALA A 64 -15.73 -4.62 5.03
N THR A 65 -15.22 -4.66 6.26
CA THR A 65 -15.59 -3.73 7.34
C THR A 65 -14.87 -2.38 7.20
N GLY A 66 -13.87 -2.30 6.33
CA GLY A 66 -13.10 -1.10 5.99
C GLY A 66 -12.14 -0.65 7.09
N GLY A 67 -11.90 -1.48 8.10
CA GLY A 67 -10.96 -1.21 9.18
C GLY A 67 -9.51 -1.47 8.79
N ALA A 68 -9.26 -2.41 7.87
CA ALA A 68 -7.92 -2.80 7.43
C ALA A 68 -7.77 -2.83 5.90
N GLY A 69 -6.71 -3.45 5.40
CA GLY A 69 -6.49 -3.66 3.96
C GLY A 69 -6.35 -2.37 3.16
N ALA A 70 -6.66 -2.45 1.86
CA ALA A 70 -6.60 -1.31 0.94
C ALA A 70 -7.48 -0.13 1.40
N GLN A 71 -8.57 -0.38 2.12
CA GLN A 71 -9.43 0.66 2.68
C GLN A 71 -8.69 1.50 3.73
N ALA A 72 -7.99 0.85 4.67
CA ALA A 72 -7.19 1.56 5.67
C ALA A 72 -6.04 2.33 5.03
N ASP A 73 -5.43 1.75 3.99
CA ASP A 73 -4.35 2.39 3.25
C ASP A 73 -4.83 3.67 2.55
N LEU A 74 -5.89 3.59 1.74
CA LEU A 74 -6.46 4.73 1.02
C LEU A 74 -6.94 5.84 1.98
N LYS A 75 -7.58 5.47 3.09
CA LYS A 75 -7.97 6.44 4.14
C LYS A 75 -6.74 7.14 4.72
N THR A 76 -5.70 6.38 5.05
CA THR A 76 -4.46 6.94 5.61
C THR A 76 -3.76 7.87 4.62
N PHE A 77 -3.66 7.48 3.35
CA PHE A 77 -3.09 8.33 2.29
C PHE A 77 -3.86 9.64 2.16
N GLN A 78 -5.19 9.58 2.15
CA GLN A 78 -6.04 10.76 2.06
C GLN A 78 -5.87 11.68 3.28
N GLU A 79 -5.77 11.14 4.49
CA GLU A 79 -5.54 11.92 5.72
C GLU A 79 -4.17 12.59 5.75
N LEU A 80 -3.16 12.01 5.08
CA LEU A 80 -1.79 12.53 5.01
C LEU A 80 -1.51 13.38 3.76
N GLY A 81 -2.55 13.69 2.98
CA GLY A 81 -2.47 14.59 1.82
C GLY A 81 -1.82 13.97 0.57
N VAL A 82 -1.91 12.65 0.42
CA VAL A 82 -1.30 11.89 -0.67
C VAL A 82 -2.39 11.24 -1.54
N PHE A 83 -2.20 11.25 -2.85
CA PHE A 83 -3.10 10.56 -3.79
C PHE A 83 -2.82 9.05 -3.77
N GLY A 84 -3.79 8.29 -3.25
CA GLY A 84 -3.69 6.84 -3.09
C GLY A 84 -4.31 6.05 -4.25
N ILE A 85 -3.58 5.04 -4.74
CA ILE A 85 -4.04 4.04 -5.70
C ILE A 85 -4.05 2.67 -5.02
N ALA A 86 -5.02 1.82 -5.34
CA ALA A 86 -5.10 0.47 -4.78
C ALA A 86 -5.21 -0.59 -5.89
N ASN A 87 -4.26 -1.53 -5.88
CA ASN A 87 -4.33 -2.74 -6.69
C ASN A 87 -4.67 -3.92 -5.77
N LEU A 88 -5.79 -4.57 -6.04
CA LEU A 88 -6.38 -5.55 -5.14
C LEU A 88 -5.85 -6.95 -5.39
N THR A 89 -5.44 -7.63 -4.32
CA THR A 89 -4.95 -9.03 -4.35
C THR A 89 -6.01 -10.06 -3.99
N CYS A 90 -7.01 -9.64 -3.20
CA CYS A 90 -8.09 -10.47 -2.71
C CYS A 90 -9.22 -9.59 -2.15
N ILE A 91 -10.35 -10.23 -1.89
CA ILE A 91 -11.47 -9.67 -1.13
C ILE A 91 -11.66 -10.53 0.12
N VAL A 92 -11.62 -9.88 1.28
CA VAL A 92 -11.84 -10.49 2.60
C VAL A 92 -13.13 -9.95 3.16
N SER A 93 -14.02 -10.86 3.52
CA SER A 93 -15.21 -10.57 4.32
C SER A 93 -15.21 -11.43 5.59
N PHE A 94 -16.12 -11.14 6.50
CA PHE A 94 -16.31 -11.88 7.74
C PHE A 94 -17.72 -12.45 7.76
N ASP A 95 -17.89 -13.63 8.34
CA ASP A 95 -19.21 -14.25 8.51
C ASP A 95 -19.82 -13.96 9.89
N PRO A 96 -20.79 -13.03 10.02
CA PRO A 96 -21.39 -12.74 11.32
C PRO A 96 -22.19 -13.91 11.90
N LYS A 97 -22.52 -14.94 11.08
CA LYS A 97 -23.26 -16.14 11.49
C LYS A 97 -22.32 -17.29 11.89
N ASP A 98 -21.02 -17.14 11.63
CA ASP A 98 -20.00 -18.14 11.92
C ASP A 98 -18.84 -17.49 12.68
N SER A 99 -19.14 -16.92 13.85
CA SER A 99 -18.16 -16.33 14.76
C SER A 99 -17.21 -15.30 14.13
N TRP A 100 -17.65 -14.58 13.10
CA TRP A 100 -16.82 -13.67 12.32
C TRP A 100 -15.60 -14.35 11.68
N ASN A 101 -15.75 -15.60 11.23
CA ASN A 101 -14.71 -16.28 10.47
C ASN A 101 -14.44 -15.57 9.13
N HIS A 102 -13.18 -15.58 8.71
CA HIS A 102 -12.74 -14.96 7.45
C HIS A 102 -13.30 -15.74 6.25
N ARG A 103 -13.80 -15.00 5.26
CA ARG A 103 -14.12 -15.49 3.92
C ARG A 103 -13.20 -14.79 2.94
N PHE A 104 -12.34 -15.58 2.32
CA PHE A 104 -11.28 -15.10 1.43
C PHE A 104 -11.60 -15.46 -0.02
N VAL A 105 -11.54 -14.47 -0.91
CA VAL A 105 -11.66 -14.65 -2.35
C VAL A 105 -10.41 -14.07 -3.02
N PRO A 106 -9.54 -14.88 -3.63
CA PRO A 106 -8.38 -14.37 -4.34
C PRO A 106 -8.80 -13.62 -5.60
N VAL A 107 -8.02 -12.60 -5.97
CA VAL A 107 -8.07 -12.01 -7.31
C VAL A 107 -7.11 -12.82 -8.19
N ASP A 108 -7.55 -13.17 -9.40
CA ASP A 108 -6.73 -13.92 -10.35
C ASP A 108 -5.45 -13.14 -10.74
N GLN A 109 -4.35 -13.86 -10.95
CA GLN A 109 -3.03 -13.24 -11.19
C GLN A 109 -3.02 -12.32 -12.41
N HIS A 110 -3.77 -12.64 -13.47
CA HIS A 110 -3.86 -11.78 -14.65
C HIS A 110 -4.54 -10.44 -14.32
N VAL A 111 -5.61 -10.45 -13.50
CA VAL A 111 -6.28 -9.22 -13.06
C VAL A 111 -5.38 -8.38 -12.16
N ILE A 112 -4.53 -9.00 -11.34
CA ILE A 112 -3.51 -8.28 -10.56
C ILE A 112 -2.48 -7.62 -11.49
N ALA A 113 -2.03 -8.34 -12.52
CA ALA A 113 -1.11 -7.81 -13.52
C ALA A 113 -1.72 -6.64 -14.31
N ASP A 114 -2.97 -6.77 -14.77
CA ASP A 114 -3.67 -5.73 -15.53
C ASP A 114 -3.83 -4.43 -14.70
N GLN A 115 -4.13 -4.54 -13.40
CA GLN A 115 -4.18 -3.39 -12.49
C GLN A 115 -2.81 -2.69 -12.35
N LEU A 116 -1.72 -3.47 -12.29
CA LEU A 116 -0.35 -2.96 -12.19
C LEU A 116 0.09 -2.30 -13.49
N GLU A 117 -0.22 -2.90 -14.64
CA GLU A 117 0.01 -2.31 -15.96
C GLU A 117 -0.69 -0.97 -16.10
N ALA A 118 -2.01 -0.91 -15.80
CA ALA A 118 -2.78 0.32 -15.88
C ALA A 118 -2.21 1.42 -14.97
N THR A 119 -1.87 1.07 -13.73
CA THR A 119 -1.33 2.03 -12.74
C THR A 119 0.04 2.56 -13.16
N THR A 120 0.95 1.68 -13.59
CA THR A 120 2.31 2.06 -13.99
C THR A 120 2.32 2.82 -15.31
N ALA A 121 1.44 2.50 -16.25
CA ALA A 121 1.26 3.29 -17.47
C ALA A 121 0.72 4.70 -17.19
N ALA A 122 -0.17 4.86 -16.21
CA ALA A 122 -0.78 6.14 -15.88
C ALA A 122 0.12 7.07 -15.04
N TYR A 123 0.91 6.51 -14.11
CA TYR A 123 1.65 7.31 -13.12
C TYR A 123 3.11 6.92 -12.95
N GLY A 124 3.58 5.85 -13.57
CA GLY A 124 4.97 5.41 -13.44
C GLY A 124 5.97 6.39 -14.06
N PRO A 125 7.29 6.19 -13.85
CA PRO A 125 8.33 7.13 -14.30
C PRO A 125 8.30 7.45 -15.81
N ALA A 126 7.83 6.51 -16.63
CA ALA A 126 7.72 6.66 -18.08
C ALA A 126 6.37 7.23 -18.57
N SER A 127 5.42 7.50 -17.68
CA SER A 127 4.06 7.94 -18.03
C SER A 127 3.97 9.38 -18.59
N GLY A 128 4.98 10.21 -18.30
CA GLY A 128 4.92 11.65 -18.55
C GLY A 128 3.98 12.41 -17.61
N ALA A 129 3.44 11.75 -16.57
CA ALA A 129 2.65 12.40 -15.54
C ALA A 129 3.50 13.42 -14.75
N PRO A 130 2.91 14.54 -14.30
CA PRO A 130 3.64 15.57 -13.58
C PRO A 130 4.06 15.12 -12.17
N SER A 131 3.33 14.18 -11.57
CA SER A 131 3.70 13.51 -10.33
C SER A 131 3.97 12.04 -10.64
N VAL A 132 5.12 11.54 -10.20
CA VAL A 132 5.57 10.17 -10.47
C VAL A 132 5.23 9.26 -9.30
N LEU A 133 4.66 8.10 -9.60
CA LEU A 133 4.52 7.00 -8.66
C LEU A 133 5.87 6.30 -8.49
N ASP A 134 6.53 6.57 -7.36
CA ASP A 134 7.82 5.97 -6.98
C ASP A 134 7.77 5.21 -5.64
N THR A 135 6.62 5.26 -4.95
CA THR A 135 6.45 4.66 -3.63
C THR A 135 5.27 3.70 -3.63
N VAL A 136 5.53 2.46 -3.19
CA VAL A 136 4.53 1.40 -3.09
C VAL A 136 4.52 0.80 -1.69
N LYS A 137 3.32 0.48 -1.21
CA LYS A 137 3.06 -0.29 0.00
C LYS A 137 2.57 -1.69 -0.37
N ILE A 138 3.15 -2.70 0.24
CA ILE A 138 2.74 -4.10 0.11
C ILE A 138 2.05 -4.53 1.40
N GLY A 139 0.79 -4.96 1.27
CA GLY A 139 0.02 -5.55 2.36
C GLY A 139 -0.14 -7.06 2.19
N MET A 140 -1.31 -7.58 2.56
CA MET A 140 -1.60 -9.01 2.44
C MET A 140 -1.66 -9.49 0.98
N LEU A 141 -0.84 -10.49 0.64
CA LEU A 141 -0.76 -11.08 -0.70
C LEU A 141 -1.51 -12.42 -0.84
N GLY A 142 -1.65 -13.18 0.25
CA GLY A 142 -2.62 -14.29 0.35
C GLY A 142 -2.27 -15.59 -0.37
N SER A 143 -1.28 -15.63 -1.27
CA SER A 143 -0.78 -16.88 -1.88
C SER A 143 0.61 -16.74 -2.51
N PRO A 144 1.37 -17.84 -2.69
CA PRO A 144 2.64 -17.82 -3.43
C PRO A 144 2.49 -17.35 -4.88
N ALA A 145 1.39 -17.68 -5.55
CA ALA A 145 1.15 -17.25 -6.93
C ALA A 145 0.99 -15.72 -7.03
N THR A 146 0.25 -15.12 -6.10
CA THR A 146 0.14 -13.67 -5.99
C THR A 146 1.48 -13.02 -5.66
N ILE A 147 2.25 -13.63 -4.76
CA ILE A 147 3.60 -13.17 -4.41
C ILE A 147 4.51 -13.11 -5.64
N ALA A 148 4.55 -14.17 -6.44
CA ALA A 148 5.37 -14.22 -7.65
C ALA A 148 4.95 -13.13 -8.67
N THR A 149 3.65 -12.92 -8.88
CA THR A 149 3.14 -11.86 -9.75
C THR A 149 3.56 -10.47 -9.27
N VAL A 150 3.40 -10.20 -7.97
CA VAL A 150 3.75 -8.89 -7.38
C VAL A 150 5.27 -8.69 -7.40
N ALA A 151 6.07 -9.70 -7.05
CA ALA A 151 7.52 -9.62 -7.09
C ALA A 151 8.05 -9.32 -8.50
N GLY A 152 7.45 -9.94 -9.53
CA GLY A 152 7.76 -9.64 -10.93
C GLY A 152 7.49 -8.18 -11.29
N ALA A 153 6.34 -7.65 -10.88
CA ALA A 153 5.97 -6.26 -11.13
C ALA A 153 6.86 -5.26 -10.38
N LEU A 154 7.22 -5.54 -9.12
CA LEU A 154 8.13 -4.69 -8.34
C LEU A 154 9.51 -4.58 -9.01
N LYS A 155 10.06 -5.70 -9.49
CA LYS A 155 11.34 -5.74 -10.22
C LYS A 155 11.28 -4.96 -11.53
N ALA A 156 10.14 -5.02 -12.23
CA ALA A 156 9.96 -4.32 -13.51
C ALA A 156 9.77 -2.81 -13.34
N ALA A 157 9.03 -2.38 -12.31
CA ALA A 157 8.72 -0.97 -12.06
C ALA A 157 9.87 -0.21 -11.38
N ALA A 158 10.74 -0.92 -10.63
CA ALA A 158 11.90 -0.36 -9.94
C ALA A 158 11.57 0.85 -9.04
N PHE A 159 10.52 0.71 -8.21
CA PHE A 159 10.13 1.71 -7.22
C PHE A 159 11.28 2.09 -6.29
N GLY A 160 11.49 3.39 -6.05
CA GLY A 160 12.47 3.91 -5.11
C GLY A 160 12.14 3.57 -3.65
N ASN A 161 10.84 3.49 -3.32
CA ASN A 161 10.38 3.09 -1.99
C ASN A 161 9.42 1.89 -2.06
N VAL A 162 9.79 0.79 -1.41
CA VAL A 162 8.96 -0.41 -1.26
C VAL A 162 8.75 -0.66 0.23
N VAL A 163 7.58 -0.26 0.74
CA VAL A 163 7.19 -0.45 2.14
C VAL A 163 6.45 -1.78 2.28
N LEU A 164 7.05 -2.74 2.95
CA LEU A 164 6.48 -4.05 3.22
C LEU A 164 5.84 -4.09 4.62
N ASP A 165 4.52 -4.26 4.69
CA ASP A 165 3.83 -4.75 5.88
C ASP A 165 3.73 -6.27 5.74
N PRO A 166 4.60 -7.05 6.40
CA PRO A 166 4.76 -8.48 6.12
C PRO A 166 3.63 -9.27 6.81
N VAL A 167 2.40 -9.10 6.33
CA VAL A 167 1.19 -9.75 6.87
C VAL A 167 1.30 -11.26 6.63
N LEU A 168 1.90 -11.95 7.60
CA LEU A 168 2.03 -13.39 7.59
C LEU A 168 0.69 -14.02 7.97
N ILE A 169 0.37 -15.15 7.34
CA ILE A 169 -0.93 -15.81 7.55
C ILE A 169 -0.84 -16.61 8.86
N CYS A 170 -1.22 -15.97 9.96
CA CYS A 170 -1.36 -16.63 11.24
C CYS A 170 -2.85 -16.85 11.55
N LYS A 171 -3.28 -18.11 11.46
CA LYS A 171 -4.61 -18.65 11.84
C LYS A 171 -5.71 -18.50 10.77
N GLY A 172 -6.21 -19.66 10.28
CA GLY A 172 -7.46 -19.77 9.52
C GLY A 172 -7.36 -20.58 8.22
N GLN A 173 -6.16 -20.70 7.64
CA GLN A 173 -5.90 -21.58 6.50
C GLN A 173 -5.23 -22.88 6.95
N GLU A 174 -5.28 -23.94 6.14
CA GLU A 174 -4.55 -25.17 6.46
C GLU A 174 -3.07 -24.86 6.70
N PRO A 175 -2.44 -25.40 7.76
CA PRO A 175 -1.09 -25.01 8.19
C PRO A 175 -0.02 -25.04 7.10
N GLY A 176 -0.14 -25.91 6.08
CA GLY A 176 0.81 -25.99 4.96
C GLY A 176 0.76 -24.77 4.03
N HIS A 177 -0.44 -24.31 3.66
CA HIS A 177 -0.62 -23.17 2.76
C HIS A 177 -0.13 -21.84 3.37
N ALA A 178 -0.27 -21.68 4.68
CA ALA A 178 0.25 -20.54 5.40
C ALA A 178 1.80 -20.50 5.36
N LEU A 179 2.45 -21.65 5.59
CA LEU A 179 3.90 -21.74 5.56
C LEU A 179 4.48 -21.45 4.18
N ASP A 180 3.90 -21.99 3.11
CA ASP A 180 4.36 -21.74 1.74
C ASP A 180 4.26 -20.26 1.36
N THR A 181 3.19 -19.59 1.79
CA THR A 181 3.00 -18.15 1.57
C THR A 181 4.06 -17.34 2.31
N ASP A 182 4.32 -17.66 3.58
CA ASP A 182 5.32 -16.99 4.40
C ASP A 182 6.73 -17.17 3.82
N GLN A 183 7.07 -18.37 3.33
CA GLN A 183 8.37 -18.63 2.70
C GLN A 183 8.52 -17.89 1.36
N ALA A 184 7.48 -17.89 0.53
CA ALA A 184 7.48 -17.12 -0.72
C ALA A 184 7.68 -15.62 -0.46
N LEU A 185 7.01 -15.06 0.56
CA LEU A 185 7.15 -13.64 0.92
C LEU A 185 8.58 -13.32 1.35
N LYS A 186 9.20 -14.17 2.19
CA LYS A 186 10.59 -14.03 2.63
C LYS A 186 11.59 -14.15 1.47
N ALA A 187 11.33 -15.03 0.51
CA ALA A 187 12.25 -15.28 -0.60
C ALA A 187 12.13 -14.24 -1.73
N GLU A 188 10.92 -13.74 -2.00
CA GLU A 188 10.66 -12.98 -3.22
C GLU A 188 10.34 -11.50 -3.00
N ILE A 189 9.74 -11.13 -1.85
CA ILE A 189 9.30 -9.74 -1.57
C ILE A 189 10.23 -9.07 -0.57
N LEU A 190 10.60 -9.75 0.52
CA LEU A 190 11.48 -9.18 1.55
C LEU A 190 12.79 -8.60 1.00
N PRO A 191 13.49 -9.24 0.03
CA PRO A 191 14.72 -8.68 -0.54
C PRO A 191 14.50 -7.45 -1.45
N LEU A 192 13.24 -7.14 -1.80
CA LEU A 192 12.88 -5.97 -2.60
C LEU A 192 12.42 -4.79 -1.73
N ALA A 193 12.21 -5.02 -0.44
CA ALA A 193 11.73 -3.98 0.47
C ALA A 193 12.83 -2.95 0.75
N THR A 194 12.45 -1.68 0.83
CA THR A 194 13.31 -0.60 1.35
C THR A 194 12.93 -0.20 2.77
N PHE A 195 11.70 -0.54 3.18
CA PHE A 195 11.20 -0.37 4.54
C PHE A 195 10.33 -1.57 4.93
N VAL A 196 10.47 -2.13 6.13
CA VAL A 196 9.64 -3.25 6.64
C VAL A 196 9.02 -2.91 7.99
N THR A 197 7.73 -3.18 8.16
CA THR A 197 6.98 -2.89 9.40
C THR A 197 6.46 -4.16 10.08
N PRO A 198 7.29 -5.09 10.56
CA PRO A 198 6.80 -6.32 11.17
C PRO A 198 6.17 -6.05 12.54
N ASN A 199 5.05 -6.72 12.86
CA ASN A 199 4.55 -6.82 14.22
C ASN A 199 5.36 -7.81 15.06
N HIS A 200 5.03 -7.97 16.34
CA HIS A 200 5.73 -8.88 17.26
C HIS A 200 5.88 -10.31 16.70
N PHE A 201 4.79 -10.94 16.24
CA PHE A 201 4.83 -12.29 15.66
C PHE A 201 5.62 -12.34 14.35
N GLU A 202 5.41 -11.35 13.48
CA GLU A 202 6.10 -11.27 12.20
C GLU A 202 7.60 -11.05 12.40
N ALA A 203 7.98 -10.27 13.41
CA ALA A 203 9.37 -10.01 13.78
C ALA A 203 10.05 -11.29 14.29
N GLU A 204 9.37 -12.10 15.11
CA GLU A 204 9.87 -13.42 15.51
C GLU A 204 10.08 -14.33 14.30
N SER A 205 9.08 -14.39 13.40
CA SER A 205 9.15 -15.23 12.19
C SER A 205 10.25 -14.80 11.21
N LEU A 206 10.43 -13.50 11.00
CA LEU A 206 11.43 -12.97 10.06
C LEU A 206 12.85 -13.02 10.63
N SER A 207 13.03 -12.69 11.92
CA SER A 207 14.35 -12.70 12.56
C SER A 207 14.81 -14.10 12.96
N GLY A 208 13.88 -15.01 13.24
CA GLY A 208 14.16 -16.31 13.86
C GLY A 208 14.48 -16.21 15.36
N LEU A 209 14.28 -15.05 15.99
CA LEU A 209 14.52 -14.81 17.41
C LEU A 209 13.21 -14.84 18.19
N SER A 210 13.28 -15.21 19.48
CA SER A 210 12.16 -15.02 20.40
C SER A 210 12.21 -13.62 21.00
N ILE A 211 11.06 -12.96 21.09
CA ILE A 211 10.96 -11.56 21.54
C ILE A 211 10.13 -11.50 22.82
N THR A 212 10.77 -11.22 23.94
CA THR A 212 10.12 -11.14 25.27
C THR A 212 10.16 -9.74 25.89
N ASP A 213 10.99 -8.85 25.35
CA ASP A 213 11.24 -7.50 25.86
C ASP A 213 11.71 -6.56 24.75
N VAL A 214 12.03 -5.31 25.11
CA VAL A 214 12.48 -4.29 24.16
C VAL A 214 13.87 -4.60 23.60
N GLU A 215 14.77 -5.22 24.37
CA GLU A 215 16.12 -5.54 23.91
C GLU A 215 16.12 -6.67 22.87
N SER A 216 15.32 -7.70 23.09
CA SER A 216 15.08 -8.75 22.09
C SER A 216 14.36 -8.22 20.86
N LEU A 217 13.47 -7.23 20.99
CA LEU A 217 12.86 -6.54 19.85
C LEU A 217 13.89 -5.73 19.04
N LYS A 218 14.85 -5.08 19.70
CA LYS A 218 15.99 -4.42 19.02
C LYS A 218 16.84 -5.41 18.26
N ALA A 219 17.19 -6.55 18.88
CA ALA A 219 17.95 -7.61 18.22
C ALA A 219 17.21 -8.14 16.98
N ALA A 220 15.88 -8.33 17.06
CA ALA A 220 15.06 -8.73 15.93
C ALA A 220 15.06 -7.68 14.81
N ALA A 221 14.92 -6.39 15.13
CA ALA A 221 14.96 -5.31 14.13
C ALA A 221 16.29 -5.28 13.37
N ILE A 222 17.42 -5.40 14.10
CA ILE A 222 18.77 -5.49 13.51
C ILE A 222 18.87 -6.71 12.60
N ARG A 223 18.42 -7.87 13.06
CA ARG A 223 18.49 -9.11 12.26
C ARG A 223 17.66 -9.03 10.98
N ILE A 224 16.49 -8.41 11.03
CA ILE A 224 15.62 -8.23 9.85
C ILE A 224 16.27 -7.27 8.85
N HIS A 225 16.92 -6.20 9.33
CA HIS A 225 17.69 -5.31 8.47
C HIS A 225 18.83 -6.05 7.76
N GLU A 226 19.60 -6.88 8.48
CA GLU A 226 20.67 -7.68 7.86
C GLU A 226 20.18 -8.64 6.77
N LEU A 227 18.95 -9.16 6.91
CA LEU A 227 18.35 -10.09 5.94
C LEU A 227 17.76 -9.39 4.72
N SER A 228 17.26 -8.16 4.88
CA SER A 228 16.49 -7.45 3.85
C SER A 228 17.23 -6.27 3.21
N GLY A 229 18.17 -5.65 3.93
CA GLY A 229 18.76 -4.35 3.59
C GLY A 229 17.83 -3.16 3.83
N ALA A 230 16.62 -3.38 4.34
CA ALA A 230 15.59 -2.36 4.50
C ALA A 230 15.71 -1.63 5.85
N ALA A 231 15.20 -0.40 5.93
CA ALA A 231 14.86 0.17 7.23
C ALA A 231 13.73 -0.66 7.89
N VAL A 232 13.78 -0.85 9.20
CA VAL A 232 12.85 -1.71 9.94
C VAL A 232 12.17 -0.93 11.03
N LEU A 233 10.84 -1.02 11.11
CA LEU A 233 10.05 -0.57 12.26
C LEU A 233 9.33 -1.77 12.88
N ALA A 234 9.99 -2.43 13.81
CA ALA A 234 9.48 -3.61 14.50
C ALA A 234 8.51 -3.20 15.61
N LYS A 235 7.23 -3.59 15.49
CA LYS A 235 6.15 -3.17 16.39
C LYS A 235 6.01 -4.14 17.56
N GLY A 236 6.29 -3.71 18.79
CA GLY A 236 6.02 -4.48 20.01
C GLY A 236 4.56 -4.36 20.47
N GLY A 237 3.93 -3.21 20.20
CA GLY A 237 2.52 -2.97 20.48
C GLY A 237 2.11 -3.27 21.93
N VAL A 238 0.94 -3.89 22.12
CA VAL A 238 0.42 -4.26 23.44
C VAL A 238 1.04 -5.55 24.02
N ARG A 239 1.82 -6.29 23.23
CA ARG A 239 2.33 -7.63 23.59
C ARG A 239 3.51 -7.57 24.56
N LEU A 240 4.37 -6.57 24.45
CA LEU A 240 5.44 -6.35 25.42
C LEU A 240 4.87 -5.85 26.74
N ALA A 241 5.43 -6.30 27.86
CA ALA A 241 5.01 -5.85 29.18
C ALA A 241 5.31 -4.36 29.41
N GLY A 242 4.57 -3.74 30.33
CA GLY A 242 4.75 -2.33 30.70
C GLY A 242 3.62 -1.40 30.22
N PRO A 243 3.66 -0.12 30.63
CA PRO A 243 2.59 0.85 30.38
C PRO A 243 2.59 1.40 28.94
N ASP A 244 3.70 1.28 28.22
CA ASP A 244 3.89 1.90 26.90
C ASP A 244 3.85 0.88 25.76
N ALA A 245 3.26 1.28 24.64
CA ALA A 245 3.33 0.58 23.37
C ALA A 245 4.64 0.97 22.68
N VAL A 246 5.60 0.03 22.67
CA VAL A 246 6.96 0.27 22.17
C VAL A 246 7.13 -0.34 20.78
N ASP A 247 7.72 0.43 19.87
CA ASP A 247 8.20 -0.01 18.56
C ASP A 247 9.69 0.35 18.44
N VAL A 248 10.44 -0.42 17.67
CA VAL A 248 11.88 -0.21 17.46
C VAL A 248 12.16 0.06 15.99
N PHE A 249 12.77 1.21 15.71
CA PHE A 249 13.27 1.60 14.40
C PHE A 249 14.77 1.26 14.28
N TYR A 250 15.17 0.71 13.13
CA TYR A 250 16.57 0.52 12.77
C TYR A 250 16.79 0.63 11.25
N ASP A 251 17.78 1.40 10.81
CA ASP A 251 18.11 1.58 9.38
C ASP A 251 19.54 1.14 8.99
N GLY A 252 20.27 0.51 9.90
CA GLY A 252 21.67 0.14 9.72
C GLY A 252 22.66 1.08 10.43
N GLU A 253 22.22 2.28 10.79
CA GLU A 253 23.04 3.28 11.48
C GLU A 253 22.36 3.77 12.76
N THR A 254 21.08 4.12 12.67
CA THR A 254 20.27 4.67 13.74
C THR A 254 19.38 3.60 14.33
N LEU A 255 19.52 3.34 15.63
CA LEU A 255 18.62 2.49 16.41
C LEU A 255 17.81 3.36 17.37
N GLU A 256 16.49 3.39 17.21
CA GLU A 256 15.62 4.22 18.03
C GLU A 256 14.39 3.46 18.56
N VAL A 257 14.03 3.76 19.81
CA VAL A 257 12.83 3.25 20.45
C VAL A 257 11.73 4.31 20.41
N LEU A 258 10.64 4.01 19.69
CA LEU A 258 9.46 4.86 19.61
C LEU A 258 8.41 4.35 20.60
N SER A 259 7.98 5.20 21.52
CA SER A 259 7.04 4.81 22.59
C SER A 259 5.87 5.78 22.71
N ALA A 260 4.71 5.24 23.09
CA ALA A 260 3.53 6.00 23.46
C ALA A 260 2.73 5.22 24.51
N PRO A 261 1.96 5.87 25.40
CA PRO A 261 1.12 5.18 26.37
C PRO A 261 0.16 4.21 25.69
N LYS A 262 0.00 2.99 26.24
CA LYS A 262 -0.99 2.04 25.72
C LYS A 262 -2.40 2.59 25.86
N VAL A 263 -3.22 2.27 24.86
CA VAL A 263 -4.65 2.57 24.86
C VAL A 263 -5.40 1.25 24.94
N GLY A 264 -5.89 0.91 26.13
CA GLY A 264 -6.52 -0.38 26.39
C GLY A 264 -5.53 -1.55 26.33
N GLU A 265 -6.07 -2.77 26.35
CA GLU A 265 -5.29 -4.02 26.41
C GLU A 265 -5.40 -4.86 25.13
N VAL A 266 -6.29 -4.48 24.22
CA VAL A 266 -6.60 -5.25 22.99
C VAL A 266 -5.96 -4.64 21.76
N ALA A 267 -5.62 -5.49 20.80
CA ALA A 267 -5.20 -5.03 19.49
C ALA A 267 -6.39 -4.41 18.75
N VAL A 268 -6.12 -3.32 18.02
CA VAL A 268 -7.12 -2.60 17.22
C VAL A 268 -6.95 -2.96 15.75
N SER A 269 -8.05 -3.31 15.09
CA SER A 269 -8.04 -3.67 13.66
C SER A 269 -7.55 -2.48 12.82
N GLY A 270 -6.72 -2.77 11.82
CA GLY A 270 -6.18 -1.75 10.91
C GLY A 270 -4.99 -0.95 11.42
N ALA A 271 -4.57 -1.12 12.67
CA ALA A 271 -3.43 -0.38 13.22
C ALA A 271 -2.12 -0.65 12.46
N GLY A 272 -1.85 -1.93 12.13
CA GLY A 272 -0.69 -2.31 11.33
C GLY A 272 -0.71 -1.71 9.92
N CYS A 273 -1.82 -1.90 9.19
CA CYS A 273 -1.98 -1.38 7.84
C CYS A 273 -1.85 0.15 7.79
N SER A 274 -2.48 0.85 8.73
CA SER A 274 -2.43 2.31 8.80
C SER A 274 -1.04 2.83 9.17
N LEU A 275 -0.28 2.11 10.00
CA LEU A 275 1.11 2.47 10.30
C LEU A 275 1.99 2.35 9.05
N ALA A 276 1.91 1.22 8.35
CA ALA A 276 2.66 1.03 7.11
C ALA A 276 2.26 2.06 6.05
N ALA A 277 0.96 2.32 5.88
CA ALA A 277 0.45 3.32 4.95
C ALA A 277 0.92 4.75 5.32
N ALA A 278 0.99 5.08 6.61
CA ALA A 278 1.51 6.36 7.05
C ALA A 278 3.00 6.51 6.74
N VAL A 279 3.81 5.46 6.96
CA VAL A 279 5.22 5.44 6.53
C VAL A 279 5.32 5.66 5.02
N THR A 280 4.54 4.93 4.22
CA THR A 280 4.50 5.08 2.76
C THR A 280 4.16 6.51 2.33
N ALA A 281 3.13 7.13 2.93
CA ALA A 281 2.74 8.49 2.62
C ALA A 281 3.85 9.51 2.92
N GLU A 282 4.52 9.38 4.06
CA GLU A 282 5.62 10.28 4.44
C GLU A 282 6.86 10.09 3.56
N LEU A 283 7.22 8.85 3.22
CA LEU A 283 8.32 8.57 2.29
C LEU A 283 8.04 9.16 0.90
N ALA A 284 6.80 9.06 0.41
CA ALA A 284 6.40 9.66 -0.87
C ALA A 284 6.46 11.19 -0.86
N LYS A 285 6.35 11.82 0.32
CA LYS A 285 6.54 13.27 0.51
C LYS A 285 8.01 13.66 0.68
N GLY A 286 8.93 12.70 0.69
CA GLY A 286 10.38 12.92 0.82
C GLY A 286 10.89 12.95 2.26
N ALA A 287 10.11 12.47 3.24
CA ALA A 287 10.59 12.34 4.61
C ALA A 287 11.72 11.29 4.71
N THR A 288 12.61 11.45 5.69
CA THR A 288 13.58 10.39 6.02
C THR A 288 12.86 9.17 6.62
N PRO A 289 13.43 7.96 6.54
CA PRO A 289 12.82 6.76 7.11
C PRO A 289 12.43 6.90 8.59
N LEU A 290 13.31 7.49 9.41
CA LEU A 290 13.03 7.73 10.83
C LEU A 290 11.92 8.77 11.04
N ALA A 291 11.90 9.85 10.26
CA ALA A 291 10.84 10.85 10.34
C ALA A 291 9.47 10.23 9.96
N ALA A 292 9.44 9.43 8.89
CA ALA A 292 8.26 8.68 8.49
C ALA A 292 7.77 7.73 9.59
N ALA A 293 8.69 7.02 10.26
CA ALA A 293 8.37 6.12 11.38
C ALA A 293 7.76 6.86 12.57
N ARG A 294 8.30 8.03 12.94
CA ARG A 294 7.78 8.87 14.03
C ARG A 294 6.37 9.36 13.71
N THR A 295 6.16 9.94 12.53
CA THR A 295 4.83 10.40 12.10
C THR A 295 3.82 9.25 12.07
N ALA A 296 4.22 8.08 11.56
CA ALA A 296 3.35 6.91 11.53
C ALA A 296 2.94 6.45 12.93
N LYS A 297 3.89 6.44 13.90
CA LYS A 297 3.61 6.12 15.31
C LYS A 297 2.61 7.09 15.92
N GLU A 298 2.78 8.39 15.70
CA GLU A 298 1.87 9.43 16.19
C GLU A 298 0.47 9.28 15.58
N PHE A 299 0.41 9.10 14.26
CA PHE A 299 -0.83 8.91 13.50
C PHE A 299 -1.64 7.74 14.05
N VAL A 300 -1.03 6.55 14.19
CA VAL A 300 -1.77 5.39 14.68
C VAL A 300 -2.11 5.48 16.15
N THR A 301 -1.28 6.12 16.97
CA THR A 301 -1.60 6.34 18.39
C THR A 301 -2.86 7.19 18.54
N ALA A 302 -2.99 8.26 17.76
CA ALA A 302 -4.19 9.08 17.74
C ALA A 302 -5.41 8.32 17.19
N GLY A 303 -5.24 7.56 16.11
CA GLY A 303 -6.32 6.76 15.52
C GLY A 303 -6.82 5.63 16.42
N ILE A 304 -5.94 5.00 17.21
CA ILE A 304 -6.30 3.98 18.22
C ILE A 304 -7.06 4.63 19.39
N ARG A 305 -6.64 5.82 19.83
CA ARG A 305 -7.33 6.57 20.88
C ARG A 305 -8.77 6.90 20.49
N ASN A 306 -8.97 7.30 19.24
CA ASN A 306 -10.26 7.68 18.69
C ASN A 306 -10.93 6.56 17.86
N ARG A 307 -10.62 5.30 18.17
CA ARG A 307 -11.12 4.12 17.43
C ARG A 307 -12.64 4.06 17.36
N VAL A 308 -13.14 3.42 16.30
CA VAL A 308 -14.57 3.19 16.08
C VAL A 308 -14.95 1.81 16.58
N ALA A 309 -15.90 1.77 17.52
CA ALA A 309 -16.57 0.55 17.93
C ALA A 309 -17.67 0.17 16.92
N SER A 310 -17.91 -1.12 16.75
CA SER A 310 -18.93 -1.64 15.85
C SER A 310 -19.62 -2.88 16.44
N GLY A 311 -20.52 -3.52 15.68
CA GLY A 311 -21.11 -4.81 16.03
C GLY A 311 -20.16 -6.01 15.82
N ALA A 312 -18.98 -5.79 15.25
CA ALA A 312 -17.93 -6.80 15.13
C ALA A 312 -17.22 -7.03 16.48
N PRO A 313 -16.58 -8.19 16.70
CA PRO A 313 -15.87 -8.49 17.95
C PRO A 313 -14.52 -7.77 18.07
N PHE A 314 -14.32 -6.70 17.31
CA PHE A 314 -13.10 -5.91 17.27
C PHE A 314 -13.42 -4.44 16.95
N ASP A 315 -12.66 -3.54 17.57
CA ASP A 315 -12.66 -2.12 17.22
C ASP A 315 -11.73 -1.85 16.04
N ALA A 316 -12.04 -0.84 15.23
CA ALA A 316 -11.23 -0.40 14.11
C ALA A 316 -10.55 0.94 14.40
N LEU A 317 -9.27 1.06 14.02
CA LEU A 317 -8.55 2.33 14.06
C LEU A 317 -9.32 3.36 13.22
N TRP A 318 -9.50 4.56 13.75
CA TRP A 318 -10.06 5.66 12.96
C TRP A 318 -8.96 6.51 12.35
N GLN A 319 -8.79 6.45 11.03
CA GLN A 319 -7.71 7.16 10.34
C GLN A 319 -7.84 8.69 10.47
N GLY A 320 -9.07 9.21 10.64
CA GLY A 320 -9.32 10.62 10.88
C GLY A 320 -9.05 11.08 12.33
N GLY A 321 -8.64 10.17 13.22
CA GLY A 321 -8.38 10.45 14.63
C GLY A 321 -7.32 11.52 14.95
N PRO A 322 -6.32 11.81 14.09
CA PRO A 322 -5.39 12.92 14.31
C PRO A 322 -5.95 14.34 14.05
N ARG A 323 -7.17 14.48 13.51
CA ARG A 323 -7.81 15.78 13.21
C ARG A 323 -8.37 16.49 14.44
#